data_AF-A0A947Y2Z9-F1
#
_entry.id   AF-A0A947Y2Z9-F1
#
_cell.length_a   1.000
_cell.length_b   1.000
_cell.length_c   1.000
_cell.angle_alpha   90.00
_cell.angle_beta   90.00
_cell.angle_gamma   90.00
#
_symmetry.space_group_name_H-M   'P 1'
#
loop_
_entity.id
_entity.type
_entity.pdbx_description
1 polymer ?
#
loop_
_entity_poly.entity_id
_entity_poly.type
_entity_poly.pdbx_seq_one_letter_code
_entity_poly.pdbx_strand_id
1 'polypeptide(L)'
;MTDRNIRQRFAAVLCSSALVLSAGSATVSAKTVVVQRTHIYIYTLPKGCVKTTYSGGVVVWKCGSLYYQPYEGRYVRVYIN
;
A
#
# COMPACT_ATOMS: atom_id res chain seq x y z
N MET A 1 -48.22 42.96 32.10
CA MET A 1 -47.19 43.23 33.12
C MET A 1 -47.38 42.19 34.22
N THR A 2 -46.30 41.51 34.64
CA THR A 2 -46.22 40.24 35.42
C THR A 2 -46.35 39.01 34.50
N ASP A 3 -45.39 38.08 34.39
CA ASP A 3 -44.74 37.36 35.50
C ASP A 3 -43.31 36.82 35.20
N ARG A 4 -42.47 36.78 36.25
CA ARG A 4 -41.11 36.21 36.30
C ARG A 4 -41.20 34.69 36.51
N ASN A 5 -41.19 33.91 35.44
CA ASN A 5 -41.02 32.46 35.49
C ASN A 5 -40.50 32.08 34.09
N ILE A 6 -39.38 31.41 33.86
CA ILE A 6 -38.77 30.34 34.61
C ILE A 6 -37.38 30.14 34.03
N ARG A 7 -36.42 30.10 34.93
CA ARG A 7 -35.15 29.36 34.84
C ARG A 7 -35.19 28.24 33.78
N GLN A 8 -34.59 28.44 32.62
CA GLN A 8 -34.10 27.34 31.77
C GLN A 8 -33.08 27.83 30.73
N ARG A 9 -32.15 28.69 31.19
CA ARG A 9 -30.75 28.41 30.87
C ARG A 9 -30.38 27.16 31.68
N PHE A 10 -29.60 26.25 31.09
CA PHE A 10 -29.23 24.91 31.61
C PHE A 10 -30.24 23.79 31.34
N ALA A 11 -30.16 23.16 30.17
CA ALA A 11 -29.98 21.71 30.06
C ALA A 11 -29.91 21.28 28.58
N ALA A 12 -28.81 20.62 28.24
CA ALA A 12 -28.74 19.55 27.26
C ALA A 12 -29.21 19.82 25.81
N VAL A 13 -28.25 20.15 24.93
CA VAL A 13 -27.91 19.22 23.83
C VAL A 13 -26.38 19.14 23.74
N LEU A 14 -25.77 18.63 24.81
CA LEU A 14 -24.53 17.88 24.74
C LEU A 14 -24.92 16.48 24.26
N CYS A 15 -25.01 16.26 22.95
CA CYS A 15 -25.07 14.95 22.29
C CYS A 15 -25.19 15.23 20.79
N SER A 16 -24.50 14.61 19.84
CA SER A 16 -23.51 13.55 19.84
C SER A 16 -23.20 13.34 18.37
N SER A 17 -22.16 13.98 17.84
CA SER A 17 -21.63 13.59 16.52
C SER A 17 -20.24 14.17 16.31
N ALA A 18 -19.35 13.89 17.26
CA ALA A 18 -17.94 13.78 16.90
C ALA A 18 -17.81 12.56 15.99
N LEU A 19 -17.98 12.74 14.68
CA LEU A 19 -17.52 11.80 13.68
C LEU A 19 -16.00 11.76 13.78
N VAL A 20 -15.49 10.89 14.63
CA VAL A 20 -14.08 10.54 14.65
C VAL A 20 -13.83 9.75 13.37
N LEU A 21 -13.42 10.44 12.30
CA LEU A 21 -12.84 9.77 11.14
C LEU A 21 -11.49 9.20 11.60
N SER A 22 -11.48 7.93 12.01
CA SER A 22 -10.24 7.17 12.14
C SER A 22 -9.66 7.01 10.74
N ALA A 23 -8.77 7.92 10.34
CA ALA A 23 -7.91 7.75 9.20
C ALA A 23 -6.98 6.55 9.49
N GLY A 24 -7.41 5.37 9.09
CA GLY A 24 -6.56 4.19 9.08
C GLY A 24 -5.48 4.42 8.03
N SER A 25 -4.29 4.82 8.45
CA SER A 25 -3.12 4.81 7.58
C SER A 25 -2.84 3.36 7.19
N ALA A 26 -3.25 2.96 5.99
CA ALA A 26 -2.85 1.68 5.41
C ALA A 26 -1.34 1.76 5.17
N THR A 27 -0.54 1.25 6.11
CA THR A 27 0.89 1.11 5.93
C THR A 27 1.11 -0.05 4.96
N VAL A 28 1.34 0.26 3.68
CA VAL A 28 1.86 -0.73 2.74
C VAL A 28 3.24 -1.11 3.25
N SER A 29 3.36 -2.30 3.85
CA SER A 29 4.65 -2.85 4.24
C SER A 29 5.44 -3.11 2.96
N ALA A 30 6.25 -2.13 2.58
CA ALA A 30 7.13 -2.25 1.44
C ALA A 30 8.28 -3.18 1.86
N LYS A 31 8.37 -4.36 1.23
CA LYS A 31 9.42 -5.32 1.51
C LYS A 31 10.73 -4.87 0.87
N THR A 32 11.74 -4.58 1.70
CA THR A 32 13.12 -4.38 1.25
C THR A 32 13.72 -5.74 0.89
N VAL A 33 14.30 -5.85 -0.30
CA VAL A 33 14.95 -7.08 -0.78
C VAL A 33 16.27 -6.75 -1.46
N VAL A 34 17.19 -7.71 -1.44
CA VAL A 34 18.43 -7.60 -2.21
C VAL A 34 18.23 -8.32 -3.53
N VAL A 35 18.38 -7.59 -4.65
CA VAL A 35 18.25 -8.16 -6.00
C VAL A 35 19.62 -8.44 -6.59
N GLN A 36 19.92 -9.71 -6.81
CA GLN A 36 21.18 -10.17 -7.41
C GLN A 36 20.93 -10.54 -8.88
N ARG A 37 21.50 -9.76 -9.80
CA ARG A 37 21.38 -10.04 -11.25
C ARG A 37 22.27 -11.20 -11.67
N THR A 38 21.78 -11.98 -12.62
CA THR A 38 22.54 -13.03 -13.29
C THR A 38 22.85 -12.64 -14.74
N HIS A 39 23.55 -13.51 -15.48
CA HIS A 39 23.80 -13.35 -16.91
C HIS A 39 22.79 -14.10 -17.80
N ILE A 40 21.65 -14.52 -17.24
CA ILE A 40 20.61 -15.23 -18.00
C ILE A 40 19.57 -14.21 -18.48
N TYR A 41 19.45 -14.06 -19.80
CA TYR A 41 18.55 -13.11 -20.44
C TYR A 41 17.53 -13.83 -21.30
N ILE A 42 16.29 -13.35 -21.26
CA ILE A 42 15.20 -13.82 -22.12
C ILE A 42 14.47 -12.63 -22.75
N TYR A 43 13.93 -12.82 -23.95
CA TYR A 43 13.17 -11.79 -24.65
C TYR A 43 11.70 -11.74 -24.21
N THR A 44 11.13 -12.90 -23.87
CA THR A 44 9.73 -13.05 -23.50
C THR A 44 9.62 -13.76 -22.16
N LEU A 45 8.78 -13.23 -21.27
CA LEU A 45 8.51 -13.87 -20.00
C LEU A 45 7.68 -15.15 -20.22
N PRO A 46 7.91 -16.21 -19.43
CA PRO A 46 7.02 -17.38 -19.40
C PRO A 46 5.57 -17.00 -19.07
N LYS A 47 4.61 -17.88 -19.38
CA LYS A 47 3.21 -17.64 -19.01
C LYS A 47 3.05 -17.72 -17.48
N GLY A 48 2.13 -16.90 -16.94
CA GLY A 48 1.80 -16.89 -15.52
C GLY A 48 2.74 -16.06 -14.64
N CYS A 49 3.60 -15.21 -15.23
CA CYS A 49 4.43 -14.30 -14.47
C CYS A 49 3.61 -13.17 -13.85
N VAL A 50 3.83 -12.89 -12.56
CA VAL A 50 3.15 -11.81 -11.83
C VAL A 50 4.14 -10.68 -11.56
N LYS A 51 3.74 -9.46 -11.92
CA LYS A 51 4.51 -8.24 -11.62
C LYS A 51 4.47 -7.96 -10.12
N THR A 52 5.64 -7.87 -9.52
CA THR A 52 5.86 -7.54 -8.11
C THR A 52 6.73 -6.30 -8.03
N THR A 53 6.32 -5.32 -7.22
CA THR A 53 7.10 -4.12 -6.96
C THR A 53 7.57 -4.16 -5.51
N TYR A 54 8.87 -4.09 -5.31
CA TYR A 54 9.50 -4.01 -3.99
C TYR A 54 9.76 -2.55 -3.59
N SER A 55 10.16 -2.35 -2.33
CA SER A 55 10.60 -1.04 -1.83
C SER A 55 11.65 -0.42 -2.74
N GLY A 56 11.58 0.90 -2.92
CA GLY A 56 12.51 1.62 -3.80
C GLY A 56 12.21 1.51 -5.29
N GLY A 57 11.01 1.03 -5.67
CA GLY A 57 10.56 1.01 -7.07
C GLY A 57 11.13 -0.14 -7.90
N VAL A 58 11.70 -1.16 -7.24
CA VAL A 58 12.28 -2.31 -7.93
C VAL A 58 11.18 -3.21 -8.46
N VAL A 59 11.03 -3.25 -9.79
CA VAL A 59 10.04 -4.08 -10.49
C VAL A 59 10.63 -5.43 -10.87
N VAL A 60 9.98 -6.51 -10.44
CA VAL A 60 10.37 -7.89 -10.70
C VAL A 60 9.17 -8.70 -11.15
N TRP A 61 9.35 -9.61 -12.09
CA TRP A 61 8.36 -10.57 -12.55
C TRP A 61 8.62 -11.93 -11.93
N LYS A 62 7.69 -12.40 -11.11
CA LYS A 62 7.76 -13.73 -10.49
C LYS A 62 7.10 -14.75 -11.42
N CYS A 63 7.89 -15.70 -11.92
CA CYS A 63 7.48 -16.76 -12.83
C CYS A 63 7.72 -18.11 -12.13
N GLY A 64 6.73 -18.58 -11.36
CA GLY A 64 6.89 -19.74 -10.49
C GLY A 64 7.94 -19.49 -9.39
N SER A 65 9.07 -20.20 -9.46
CA SER A 65 10.22 -20.05 -8.55
C SER A 65 11.29 -19.09 -9.07
N LEU A 66 11.15 -18.58 -10.30
CA LEU A 66 12.12 -17.69 -10.93
C LEU A 66 11.67 -16.24 -10.85
N TYR A 67 12.65 -15.33 -10.82
CA TYR A 67 12.41 -13.90 -10.82
C TYR A 67 13.14 -13.28 -12.01
N TYR A 68 12.49 -12.33 -12.66
CA TYR A 68 13.03 -11.62 -13.82
C TYR A 68 12.87 -10.11 -13.66
N GLN A 69 13.90 -9.36 -14.01
CA GLN A 69 13.86 -7.90 -14.01
C GLN A 69 13.94 -7.38 -15.45
N PRO A 70 13.14 -6.37 -15.84
CA PRO A 70 13.34 -5.71 -17.13
C PRO A 70 14.71 -5.05 -17.20
N TYR A 71 15.44 -5.28 -18.28
CA TYR A 71 16.78 -4.77 -18.53
C TYR A 71 17.01 -4.62 -20.03
N GLU A 72 17.23 -3.38 -20.50
CA GLU A 72 17.58 -3.07 -21.90
C GLU A 72 16.68 -3.75 -22.96
N GLY A 73 15.36 -3.73 -22.75
CA GLY A 73 14.40 -4.37 -23.67
C GLY A 73 14.33 -5.89 -23.60
N ARG A 74 15.08 -6.52 -22.68
CA ARG A 74 15.00 -7.94 -22.33
C ARG A 74 14.62 -8.10 -20.87
N TYR A 75 14.58 -9.34 -20.41
CA TYR A 75 14.39 -9.70 -19.01
C TYR A 75 15.61 -10.48 -18.53
N VAL A 76 16.28 -9.96 -17.50
CA VAL A 76 17.39 -10.64 -16.84
C VAL A 76 16.87 -11.44 -15.66
N ARG A 77 17.30 -12.69 -15.50
CA ARG A 77 16.97 -13.48 -14.31
C ARG A 77 17.69 -12.90 -13.10
N VAL A 78 16.97 -12.80 -11.98
CA VAL A 78 17.50 -12.31 -10.71
C VAL A 78 17.21 -13.30 -9.59
N TYR A 79 18.02 -13.25 -8.55
CA TYR A 79 17.70 -13.83 -7.26
C TYR A 79 17.24 -12.74 -6.31
N ILE A 80 16.25 -13.07 -5.50
CA ILE A 80 15.71 -12.21 -4.44
C ILE A 80 16.18 -12.82 -3.12
N ASN A 81 17.03 -12.08 -2.39
CA ASN A 81 17.54 -12.45 -1.07
C ASN A 81 16.90 -11.57 0.01
#